data_AF-K2CIT7-F1
#
_entry.id   AF-K2CIT7-F1
#
_cell.length_a   1.000
_cell.length_b   1.000
_cell.length_c   1.000
_cell.angle_alpha   90.00
_cell.angle_beta   90.00
_cell.angle_gamma   90.00
#
_symmetry.space_group_name_H-M   'P 1'
#
loop_
_entity.id
_entity.type
_entity.pdbx_description
1 polymer ?
#
loop_
_entity_poly.entity_id
_entity_poly.type
_entity_poly.pdbx_seq_one_letter_code
_entity_poly.pdbx_strand_id
1 'polypeptide(L)'
;MGADIIKIKYPGDEKSLRWAVENAGKTGVVISGGTKEDEGTFLETVQTAMSSGCIGMAVGRNIWQSENPLELTEKVKKIIWQ
;
A
#
# COMPACT_ATOMS: atom_id res chain seq x y z
N MET A 1 -7.09 9.35 19.09
CA MET A 1 -6.62 10.42 18.18
C MET A 1 -7.61 10.74 17.05
N GLY A 2 -8.73 10.02 16.86
CA GLY A 2 -9.82 10.47 15.98
C GLY A 2 -9.46 10.63 14.50
N ALA A 3 -8.48 9.87 14.00
CA ALA A 3 -8.06 9.93 12.61
C ALA A 3 -9.09 9.24 11.71
N ASP A 4 -9.36 9.80 10.53
CA ASP A 4 -10.13 9.14 9.48
C ASP A 4 -9.29 8.10 8.73
N ILE A 5 -7.99 8.39 8.57
CA ILE A 5 -7.02 7.54 7.88
C ILE A 5 -5.72 7.49 8.68
N ILE A 6 -5.14 6.30 8.81
CA ILE A 6 -3.79 6.09 9.35
C ILE A 6 -2.86 5.52 8.29
N LYS A 7 -1.61 6.01 8.32
CA LYS A 7 -0.52 5.48 7.51
C LYS A 7 0.40 4.64 8.37
N ILE A 8 0.54 3.36 8.02
CA ILE A 8 1.40 2.42 8.76
C ILE A 8 2.52 1.86 7.88
N LYS A 9 3.57 1.33 8.50
CA LYS A 9 4.60 0.55 7.80
C LYS A 9 4.06 -0.84 7.48
N TYR A 10 4.51 -1.43 6.37
CA TYR A 10 4.20 -2.81 6.04
C TYR A 10 4.81 -3.73 7.11
N PRO A 11 4.03 -4.63 7.75
CA PRO A 11 4.54 -5.48 8.83
C PRO A 11 5.38 -6.65 8.35
N GLY A 12 5.46 -6.90 7.04
CA GLY A 12 6.26 -7.98 6.44
C GLY A 12 5.40 -9.10 5.85
N ASP A 13 4.20 -9.31 6.36
CA ASP A 13 3.29 -10.36 5.89
C ASP A 13 1.81 -9.94 5.90
N GLU A 14 1.00 -10.61 5.07
CA GLU A 14 -0.44 -10.34 4.90
C GLU A 14 -1.24 -10.58 6.18
N LYS A 15 -0.90 -11.61 6.98
CA LYS A 15 -1.65 -11.96 8.19
C LYS A 15 -1.51 -10.88 9.26
N SER A 16 -0.29 -10.40 9.48
CA SER A 16 -0.02 -9.29 10.39
C SER A 16 -0.68 -7.99 9.90
N LEU A 17 -0.74 -7.78 8.58
CA LEU A 17 -1.40 -6.60 8.01
C LEU A 17 -2.92 -6.67 8.18
N ARG A 18 -3.55 -7.82 7.90
CA ARG A 18 -4.98 -8.04 8.17
C ARG A 18 -5.32 -7.79 9.63
N TRP A 19 -4.52 -8.33 10.55
CA TRP A 19 -4.70 -8.08 11.97
C TRP A 19 -4.64 -6.58 12.30
N ALA A 20 -3.70 -5.83 11.73
CA ALA A 20 -3.61 -4.39 11.93
C ALA A 20 -4.84 -3.64 11.37
N VAL A 21 -5.34 -4.03 10.19
CA VAL A 21 -6.55 -3.47 9.57
C VAL A 21 -7.79 -3.73 10.44
N GLU A 22 -7.98 -4.95 10.92
CA GLU A 22 -9.09 -5.30 11.81
C GLU A 22 -9.08 -4.46 13.09
N ASN A 23 -7.89 -4.27 13.69
CA ASN A 23 -7.74 -3.47 14.91
C ASN A 23 -7.87 -1.96 14.67
N ALA A 24 -7.72 -1.47 13.44
CA ALA A 24 -7.99 -0.07 13.09
C ALA A 24 -9.50 0.27 13.12
N GLY A 25 -10.36 -0.75 13.15
CA GLY A 25 -11.81 -0.61 13.26
C GLY A 25 -12.39 0.13 12.07
N LYS A 26 -13.00 1.31 12.30
CA LYS A 26 -13.57 2.15 11.24
C LYS A 26 -12.57 3.09 10.57
N THR A 27 -11.32 3.11 11.07
CA THR A 27 -10.28 3.99 10.55
C THR A 27 -9.69 3.40 9.27
N GLY A 28 -9.62 4.18 8.19
CA GLY A 28 -9.01 3.73 6.95
C GLY A 28 -7.51 3.47 7.12
N VAL A 29 -7.01 2.38 6.57
CA VAL A 29 -5.58 2.04 6.63
C VAL A 29 -4.95 2.19 5.26
N VAL A 30 -3.84 2.94 5.19
CA VAL A 30 -2.95 2.98 4.02
C VAL A 30 -1.55 2.53 4.41
N ILE A 31 -0.86 1.82 3.51
CA ILE A 31 0.54 1.43 3.76
C ILE A 31 1.51 2.47 3.24
N SER A 32 2.63 2.66 3.94
CA SER A 32 3.78 3.34 3.40
C SER A 32 4.45 2.51 2.31
N GLY A 33 4.75 3.13 1.16
CA GLY A 33 5.42 2.45 0.06
C GLY A 33 6.91 2.14 0.23
N GLY A 34 7.47 2.17 1.45
CA GLY A 34 8.84 1.67 1.68
C GLY A 34 9.99 2.40 0.97
N THR A 35 11.14 1.73 0.94
CA THR A 35 12.31 2.07 0.09
C THR A 35 12.00 1.72 -1.38
N LYS A 36 12.83 2.19 -2.31
CA LYS A 36 12.71 1.77 -3.72
C LYS A 36 12.96 0.26 -3.80
N GLU A 37 12.11 -0.42 -4.52
CA GLU A 37 12.15 -1.86 -4.81
C GLU A 37 12.03 -2.07 -6.32
N ASP A 38 12.23 -3.31 -6.76
CA ASP A 38 11.89 -3.71 -8.12
C ASP A 38 10.38 -3.65 -8.34
N GLU A 39 9.97 -3.34 -9.58
CA GLU A 39 8.56 -3.12 -9.92
C GLU A 39 7.66 -4.28 -9.50
N GLY A 40 8.07 -5.52 -9.76
CA GLY A 40 7.30 -6.72 -9.41
C GLY A 40 7.02 -6.82 -7.91
N THR A 41 8.08 -6.73 -7.09
CA THR A 41 8.00 -6.76 -5.62
C THR A 41 7.10 -5.65 -5.08
N PHE A 42 7.21 -4.45 -5.64
CA PHE A 42 6.35 -3.34 -5.24
C PHE A 42 4.88 -3.59 -5.61
N LEU A 43 4.59 -4.11 -6.81
CA LEU A 43 3.23 -4.45 -7.23
C LEU A 43 2.61 -5.61 -6.42
N GLU A 44 3.42 -6.58 -5.99
CA GLU A 44 2.99 -7.64 -5.05
C GLU A 44 2.63 -7.04 -3.68
N THR A 45 3.40 -6.07 -3.21
CA THR A 45 3.10 -5.34 -1.97
C THR A 45 1.79 -4.56 -2.08
N VAL A 46 1.54 -3.92 -3.24
CA VAL A 46 0.26 -3.23 -3.51
C VAL A 46 -0.92 -4.21 -3.49
N GLN A 47 -0.78 -5.37 -4.13
CA GLN A 47 -1.81 -6.42 -4.13
C GLN A 47 -2.09 -6.97 -2.72
N THR A 48 -1.03 -7.21 -1.96
CA THR A 48 -1.13 -7.69 -0.57
C THR A 48 -1.84 -6.67 0.31
N ALA A 49 -1.56 -5.38 0.13
CA ALA A 49 -2.21 -4.30 0.85
C ALA A 49 -3.72 -4.29 0.62
N MET A 50 -4.15 -4.32 -0.64
CA MET A 50 -5.57 -4.35 -0.99
C MET A 50 -6.26 -5.63 -0.49
N SER A 51 -5.61 -6.79 -0.63
CA SER A 51 -6.13 -8.10 -0.17
C SER A 51 -6.23 -8.21 1.36
N SER A 52 -5.51 -7.35 2.08
CA SER A 52 -5.55 -7.24 3.54
C SER A 52 -6.66 -6.30 4.05
N GLY A 53 -7.40 -5.64 3.16
CA GLY A 53 -8.46 -4.69 3.50
C GLY A 53 -7.98 -3.25 3.72
N CYS A 54 -6.78 -2.91 3.28
CA CYS A 54 -6.34 -1.51 3.26
C CYS A 54 -7.10 -0.73 2.18
N ILE A 55 -7.28 0.58 2.39
CA ILE A 55 -7.98 1.45 1.45
C ILE A 55 -7.07 2.04 0.36
N GLY A 56 -5.78 1.70 0.39
CA GLY A 56 -4.79 2.15 -0.60
C GLY A 56 -3.38 2.25 -0.02
N MET A 57 -2.56 3.09 -0.65
CA MET A 57 -1.16 3.30 -0.27
C MET A 57 -0.75 4.77 -0.36
N ALA A 58 0.20 5.17 0.50
CA ALA A 58 0.86 6.47 0.46
C ALA A 58 2.34 6.29 0.08
N VAL A 59 2.61 6.34 -1.23
CA VAL A 59 3.88 5.95 -1.86
C VAL A 59 4.64 7.17 -2.39
N GLY A 60 5.97 7.10 -2.35
CA GLY A 60 6.86 8.11 -2.94
C GLY A 60 7.91 7.45 -3.82
N ARG A 61 9.04 7.04 -3.21
CA ARG A 61 10.25 6.56 -3.91
C ARG A 61 9.98 5.51 -4.99
N ASN A 62 9.14 4.52 -4.72
CA ASN A 62 8.77 3.50 -5.70
C ASN A 62 8.16 4.07 -7.00
N ILE A 63 7.46 5.22 -6.93
CA ILE A 63 6.94 5.89 -8.12
C ILE A 63 7.99 6.81 -8.73
N TRP A 64 8.40 7.88 -8.04
CA TRP A 64 9.19 8.94 -8.68
C TRP A 64 10.67 8.59 -8.94
N GLN A 65 11.18 7.49 -8.36
CA GLN A 65 12.51 6.94 -8.69
C GLN A 65 12.44 5.78 -9.69
N SER A 66 11.25 5.40 -10.17
CA SER A 66 11.10 4.42 -11.25
C SER A 66 11.62 4.99 -12.57
N GLU A 67 12.07 4.12 -13.47
CA GLU A 67 12.42 4.50 -14.84
C GLU A 67 11.20 5.00 -15.62
N ASN A 68 10.02 4.42 -15.34
CA ASN A 68 8.76 4.74 -16.00
C ASN A 68 7.66 5.08 -14.97
N PRO A 69 7.73 6.26 -14.30
CA PRO A 69 6.87 6.60 -13.16
C PRO A 69 5.38 6.64 -13.50
N LEU A 70 5.02 7.13 -14.69
CA LEU A 70 3.62 7.21 -15.14
C LEU A 70 3.04 5.83 -15.42
N GLU A 71 3.80 4.96 -16.09
CA GLU A 71 3.37 3.58 -16.39
C GLU A 71 3.17 2.79 -15.09
N LEU A 72 4.11 2.89 -14.16
CA LEU A 72 3.99 2.25 -12.85
C LEU A 72 2.79 2.79 -12.06
N THR A 73 2.52 4.09 -12.12
CA THR A 73 1.34 4.69 -11.49
C THR A 73 0.04 4.12 -12.05
N GLU A 74 -0.05 3.94 -13.38
CA GLU A 74 -1.23 3.32 -14.00
C GLU A 74 -1.39 1.84 -13.61
N LYS A 75 -0.30 1.09 -13.44
CA LYS A 75 -0.34 -0.29 -12.91
C LYS A 75 -0.89 -0.32 -11.48
N VAL A 76 -0.39 0.55 -10.59
CA VAL A 76 -0.87 0.66 -9.20
C VAL A 76 -2.35 1.07 -9.16
N LYS A 77 -2.74 2.06 -9.96
CA LYS A 77 -4.13 2.54 -10.09
C LYS A 77 -5.10 1.41 -10.43
N LYS A 78 -4.72 0.53 -11.37
CA LYS A 78 -5.52 -0.64 -11.77
C LYS A 78 -5.67 -1.70 -10.67
N ILE A 79 -4.80 -1.71 -9.66
CA ILE A 79 -4.92 -2.61 -8.52
C ILE A 79 -5.82 -1.99 -7.44
N ILE A 80 -5.68 -0.68 -7.19
CA ILE A 80 -6.38 0.00 -6.09
C ILE A 80 -7.86 0.27 -6.42
N TRP A 81 -8.20 0.61 -7.67
CA TRP A 81 -9.54 1.05 -8.07
C TRP A 81 -10.22 0.07 -9.04
N GLN A 82 -10.24 -1.21 -8.69
CA GLN A 82 -11.02 -2.24 -9.41
C GLN A 82 -12.51 -2.15 -9.07
#